data_AF-A0A453C8G2-F1
#
_entry.id   AF-A0A453C8G2-F1
#
_cell.length_a   1.000
_cell.length_b   1.000
_cell.length_c   1.000
_cell.angle_alpha   90.00
_cell.angle_beta   90.00
_cell.angle_gamma   90.00
#
_symmetry.space_group_name_H-M   'P 1'
#
loop_
_entity.id
_entity.type
_entity.pdbx_description
1 polymer ?
#
loop_
_entity_poly.entity_id
_entity_poly.type
_entity_poly.pdbx_seq_one_letter_code
_entity_poly.pdbx_strand_id
1 'polypeptide(L)'
;MEEAERVLARALIASVTGNRPQVSADEVAAALYDSFGLVEGDFTVHVHHPEDFLILFGSQPAMDRLAGEHFICTPRFSLSMRPWSKLAHAGSGKFEYHVELELRGIPAQAWHLSAAEHILRRSCWIERLHPHTRSRADLATFRLSGRTHDPAGIRRAAALEVV
;
A
#
# COMPACT_ATOMS: atom_id res chain seq x y z
N MET A 1 -0.71 14.88 23.01
CA MET A 1 0.22 15.00 21.86
C MET A 1 1.55 14.33 22.20
N GLU A 2 2.19 14.70 23.31
CA GLU A 2 3.48 14.15 23.75
C GLU A 2 3.49 12.62 23.94
N GLU A 3 2.45 12.03 24.52
CA GLU A 3 2.37 10.57 24.69
C GLU A 3 2.27 9.81 23.35
N ALA A 4 1.51 10.33 22.39
CA ALA A 4 1.39 9.74 21.06
C ALA A 4 2.75 9.80 20.32
N GLU A 5 3.51 10.87 20.51
CA GLU A 5 4.84 11.02 19.93
C GLU A 5 5.86 10.07 20.58
N ARG A 6 5.76 9.80 21.89
CA ARG A 6 6.61 8.81 22.57
C ARG A 6 6.32 7.38 22.11
N VAL A 7 5.06 7.08 21.78
CA VAL A 7 4.69 5.79 21.17
C VAL A 7 5.27 5.71 19.75
N LEU A 8 5.08 6.75 18.94
CA LEU A 8 5.53 6.78 17.55
C LEU A 8 7.04 6.92 17.38
N ALA A 9 7.77 7.40 18.39
CA ALA A 9 9.23 7.36 18.43
C ALA A 9 9.77 5.92 18.36
N ARG A 10 8.94 4.93 18.71
CA ARG A 10 9.26 3.50 18.66
C ARG A 10 8.50 2.81 17.53
N ALA A 11 8.25 3.52 16.44
CA ALA A 11 7.51 3.00 15.30
C ALA A 11 8.41 2.86 14.07
N LEU A 12 8.12 1.85 13.26
CA LEU A 12 8.67 1.70 11.92
C LEU A 12 7.54 1.77 10.90
N ILE A 13 7.84 2.40 9.77
CA ILE A 13 7.00 2.33 8.57
C ILE A 13 7.59 1.23 7.68
N ALA A 14 6.75 0.32 7.22
CA ALA A 14 7.15 -0.76 6.32
C ALA A 14 6.38 -0.69 4.99
N SER A 15 7.11 -0.91 3.90
CA SER A 15 6.59 -0.92 2.54
C SER A 15 6.98 -2.23 1.85
N VAL A 16 6.01 -2.88 1.23
CA VAL A 16 6.24 -4.03 0.35
C VAL A 16 6.89 -3.51 -0.93
N THR A 17 8.05 -4.07 -1.26
CA THR A 17 8.86 -3.70 -2.43
C THR A 17 8.82 -4.81 -3.49
N GLY A 18 9.27 -4.50 -4.70
CA GLY A 18 9.29 -5.46 -5.82
C GLY A 18 7.92 -5.65 -6.49
N ASN A 19 7.45 -6.89 -6.57
CA ASN A 19 6.20 -7.30 -7.26
C ASN A 19 4.91 -7.00 -6.46
N ARG A 20 5.04 -6.43 -5.25
CA ARG A 20 3.95 -5.96 -4.35
C ARG A 20 2.73 -6.89 -4.34
N PRO A 21 2.89 -8.17 -3.91
CA PRO A 21 1.76 -9.06 -3.72
C PRO A 21 0.85 -8.52 -2.59
N GLN A 22 -0.37 -9.03 -2.49
CA GLN A 22 -1.15 -8.80 -1.28
C GLN A 22 -0.48 -9.55 -0.11
N VAL A 23 -0.11 -8.77 0.91
CA VAL A 23 0.50 -9.22 2.15
C VAL A 23 -0.40 -8.77 3.30
N SER A 24 -0.62 -9.65 4.27
CA SER A 24 -1.38 -9.35 5.49
C SER A 24 -0.47 -8.91 6.63
N ALA A 25 -1.04 -8.26 7.66
CA ALA A 25 -0.28 -7.87 8.85
C ALA A 25 0.32 -9.09 9.58
N ASP A 26 -0.37 -10.22 9.57
CA ASP A 26 0.10 -11.47 10.17
C ASP A 26 1.33 -12.04 9.44
N GLU A 27 1.37 -11.94 8.11
CA GLU A 27 2.54 -12.33 7.31
C GLU A 27 3.75 -11.44 7.59
N VAL A 28 3.52 -10.14 7.78
CA VAL A 28 4.58 -9.20 8.19
C VAL A 28 5.07 -9.51 9.60
N ALA A 29 4.16 -9.81 10.54
CA ALA A 29 4.50 -10.18 11.90
C ALA A 29 5.33 -11.48 11.94
N ALA A 30 4.93 -12.50 11.18
CA ALA A 30 5.69 -13.74 11.02
C ALA A 30 7.11 -13.48 10.49
N ALA A 31 7.24 -12.62 9.48
CA ALA A 31 8.54 -12.26 8.94
C ALA A 31 9.43 -11.52 9.96
N LEU A 32 8.83 -10.68 10.82
CA LEU A 32 9.54 -9.98 11.90
C LEU A 32 9.99 -10.94 13.02
N TYR A 33 9.15 -11.92 13.38
CA TYR A 33 9.53 -12.97 14.34
C TYR A 33 10.72 -13.79 13.82
N ASP A 34 10.64 -14.26 12.57
CA ASP A 34 11.68 -15.10 11.96
C ASP A 34 13.00 -14.34 11.74
N SER A 35 12.93 -13.06 11.35
CA SER A 35 14.13 -12.29 10.98
C SER A 35 14.86 -11.70 12.18
N PHE A 36 14.13 -11.32 13.24
CA PHE A 36 14.70 -10.54 14.36
C PHE A 36 14.57 -11.22 15.73
N GLY A 37 14.05 -12.45 15.80
CA GLY A 37 13.89 -13.19 17.05
C GLY A 37 13.01 -12.45 18.06
N LEU A 38 12.02 -11.71 17.55
CA LEU A 38 11.02 -11.02 18.38
C LEU A 38 10.00 -12.03 18.89
N VAL A 39 9.28 -11.67 19.96
CA VAL A 39 8.21 -12.51 20.52
C VAL A 39 6.86 -11.80 20.52
N GLU A 40 5.79 -12.56 20.71
CA GLU A 40 4.45 -12.00 20.83
C GLU A 40 4.40 -10.94 21.94
N GLY A 41 3.83 -9.77 21.62
CA GLY A 41 3.79 -8.61 22.52
C GLY A 41 4.98 -7.65 22.41
N ASP A 42 6.07 -8.01 21.72
CA ASP A 42 7.20 -7.08 21.47
C ASP A 42 6.79 -5.93 20.53
N PHE A 43 5.84 -6.18 19.64
CA PHE A 43 5.35 -5.20 18.67
C PHE A 43 3.91 -5.50 18.23
N THR A 44 3.31 -4.54 17.54
CA THR A 44 2.04 -4.70 16.81
C THR A 44 2.20 -4.19 15.39
N VAL A 45 1.53 -4.86 14.43
CA VAL A 45 1.55 -4.48 13.01
C VAL A 45 0.18 -3.99 12.62
N HIS A 46 0.12 -2.79 12.06
CA HIS A 46 -1.11 -2.16 11.60
C HIS A 46 -1.02 -1.92 10.10
N VAL A 47 -2.08 -2.23 9.37
CA VAL A 47 -2.22 -1.75 7.99
C VAL A 47 -2.22 -0.23 8.04
N HIS A 48 -1.36 0.38 7.24
CA HIS A 48 -1.15 1.82 7.23
C HIS A 48 -1.33 2.35 5.81
N HIS A 49 -1.46 3.67 5.66
CA HIS A 49 -1.41 4.39 4.38
C HIS A 49 -0.75 5.75 4.63
N PRO A 50 0.12 6.25 3.74
CA PRO A 50 0.31 5.85 2.34
C PRO A 50 1.22 4.64 2.10
N GLU A 51 2.11 4.29 3.02
CA GLU A 51 2.88 3.03 3.00
C GLU A 51 2.00 1.83 3.33
N ASP A 52 2.55 0.62 3.39
CA ASP A 52 1.74 -0.60 3.54
C ASP A 52 1.45 -0.93 5.01
N PHE A 53 2.41 -0.70 5.91
CA PHE A 53 2.27 -1.05 7.34
C PHE A 53 2.96 -0.06 8.28
N LEU A 54 2.42 0.04 9.50
CA LEU A 54 3.02 0.71 10.65
C LEU A 54 3.26 -0.34 11.75
N ILE A 55 4.50 -0.46 12.19
CA ILE A 55 4.94 -1.40 13.22
C ILE A 55 5.22 -0.58 14.48
N LEU A 56 4.53 -0.89 15.59
CA LEU A 56 4.71 -0.21 16.87
C LEU A 56 5.38 -1.14 17.87
N PHE A 57 6.55 -0.76 18.38
CA PHE A 57 7.27 -1.56 19.36
C PHE A 57 6.83 -1.25 20.79
N GLY A 58 6.59 -2.31 21.57
CA GLY A 58 6.22 -2.26 22.97
C GLY A 58 7.32 -1.73 23.89
N SER A 59 8.59 -1.77 23.44
CA SER A 59 9.75 -1.25 24.18
C SER A 59 10.88 -0.78 23.24
N GLN A 60 11.75 0.12 23.72
CA GLN A 60 12.95 0.55 22.98
C GLN A 60 13.92 -0.63 22.71
N PRO A 61 14.20 -1.52 23.67
CA PRO A 61 15.05 -2.68 23.42
C PRO A 61 14.53 -3.62 22.32
N ALA A 62 13.21 -3.75 22.16
CA ALA A 62 12.64 -4.54 21.07
C ALA A 62 12.90 -3.90 19.70
N MET A 63 12.87 -2.56 19.61
CA MET A 63 13.21 -1.84 18.38
C MET A 63 14.72 -1.88 18.08
N ASP A 64 15.56 -1.80 19.11
CA ASP A 64 17.02 -1.83 18.96
C ASP A 64 17.53 -3.18 18.38
N ARG A 65 16.76 -4.26 18.56
CA ARG A 65 17.06 -5.58 17.97
C ARG A 65 17.07 -5.59 16.45
N LEU A 66 16.46 -4.60 15.79
CA LEU A 66 16.57 -4.48 14.34
C LEU A 66 17.99 -4.14 13.88
N ALA A 67 18.90 -3.69 14.76
CA ALA A 67 20.31 -3.44 14.45
C ALA A 67 20.59 -2.53 13.22
N GLY A 68 19.62 -1.74 12.78
CA GLY A 68 19.72 -0.96 11.55
C GLY A 68 19.51 -1.79 10.27
N GLU A 69 18.99 -3.00 10.38
CA GLU A 69 18.44 -3.75 9.25
C GLU A 69 17.06 -3.19 8.89
N HIS A 70 17.03 -2.59 7.72
CA HIS A 70 15.88 -1.87 7.17
C HIS A 70 15.20 -2.67 6.06
N PHE A 71 15.51 -3.96 5.94
CA PHE A 71 15.05 -4.77 4.82
C PHE A 71 14.86 -6.23 5.22
N ILE A 72 13.70 -6.81 4.84
CA ILE A 72 13.42 -8.23 5.00
C ILE A 72 13.16 -8.83 3.62
N CYS A 73 13.82 -9.95 3.33
CA CYS A 73 13.55 -10.76 2.15
C CYS A 73 12.90 -12.07 2.56
N THR A 74 11.65 -12.26 2.14
CA THR A 74 11.00 -13.58 2.19
C THR A 74 10.86 -14.13 0.77
N PRO A 75 10.63 -15.45 0.59
CA PRO A 75 10.35 -16.01 -0.73
C PRO A 75 9.11 -15.40 -1.41
N ARG A 76 8.16 -14.86 -0.63
CA ARG A 76 6.89 -14.32 -1.14
C ARG A 76 6.95 -12.82 -1.42
N PHE A 77 7.63 -12.06 -0.57
CA PHE A 77 7.70 -10.60 -0.65
C PHE A 77 8.97 -10.05 0.00
N SER A 78 9.31 -8.81 -0.36
CA SER A 78 10.38 -8.04 0.29
C SER A 78 9.79 -6.83 1.00
N LEU A 79 10.23 -6.55 2.22
CA LEU A 79 9.84 -5.35 2.98
C LEU A 79 11.02 -4.41 3.10
N SER A 80 10.80 -3.13 2.83
CA SER A 80 11.67 -2.04 3.24
C SER A 80 11.07 -1.35 4.46
N MET A 81 11.86 -1.16 5.50
CA MET A 81 11.44 -0.60 6.78
C MET A 81 12.26 0.64 7.10
N ARG A 82 11.64 1.65 7.67
CA ARG A 82 12.32 2.89 8.09
C ARG A 82 11.74 3.41 9.40
N PRO A 83 12.54 4.09 10.23
CA PRO A 83 12.02 4.80 11.40
C PRO A 83 10.88 5.72 11.03
N TRP A 84 9.81 5.67 11.82
CA TRP A 84 8.77 6.67 11.73
C TRP A 84 9.35 8.02 12.13
N SER A 85 9.00 9.06 11.38
CA SER A 85 9.40 10.43 11.68
C SER A 85 8.17 11.29 11.64
N LYS A 86 8.08 12.29 12.53
CA LYS A 86 7.05 13.34 12.43
C LYS A 86 7.02 13.97 11.05
N LEU A 87 8.18 14.04 10.38
CA LEU A 87 8.32 14.58 9.04
C LEU A 87 7.93 13.60 7.93
N ALA A 88 7.82 12.30 8.22
CA ALA A 88 7.43 11.27 7.25
C ALA A 88 6.04 11.55 6.63
N HIS A 89 5.20 12.32 7.32
CA HIS A 89 3.93 12.84 6.82
C HIS A 89 3.77 14.36 7.02
N ALA A 90 4.85 15.10 7.33
CA ALA A 90 4.83 16.56 7.34
C ALA A 90 4.98 17.09 5.90
N GLY A 91 4.06 16.67 5.03
CA GLY A 91 3.81 17.34 3.77
C GLY A 91 2.45 18.03 3.87
N SER A 92 2.31 19.22 3.32
CA SER A 92 1.00 19.79 3.01
C SER A 92 0.39 19.05 1.80
N GLY A 93 0.22 17.73 1.90
CA GLY A 93 -0.53 16.95 0.94
C GLY A 93 -2.01 17.15 1.24
N LYS A 94 -2.76 17.80 0.34
CA LYS A 94 -4.22 17.64 0.34
C LYS A 94 -4.48 16.13 0.33
N PHE A 95 -5.14 15.59 1.35
CA PHE A 95 -5.49 14.18 1.41
C PHE A 95 -6.07 13.76 0.06
N GLU A 96 -5.37 12.91 -0.67
CA GLU A 96 -5.91 12.30 -1.88
C GLU A 96 -7.01 11.33 -1.43
N TYR A 97 -8.20 11.51 -1.95
CA TYR A 97 -9.33 10.63 -1.72
C TYR A 97 -8.99 9.25 -2.28
N HIS A 98 -9.10 8.22 -1.43
CA HIS A 98 -9.11 6.85 -1.88
C HIS A 98 -10.47 6.51 -2.48
N VAL A 99 -10.47 5.99 -3.70
CA VAL A 99 -11.68 5.65 -4.46
C VAL A 99 -11.61 4.22 -5.00
N GLU A 100 -12.75 3.54 -4.99
CA GLU A 100 -12.96 2.27 -5.68
C GLU A 100 -13.72 2.56 -6.98
N LEU A 101 -13.18 2.13 -8.11
CA LEU A 101 -13.70 2.43 -9.44
C LEU A 101 -14.07 1.16 -10.20
N GLU A 102 -15.23 1.21 -10.84
CA GLU A 102 -15.71 0.23 -11.80
C GLU A 102 -15.75 0.85 -13.20
N LEU A 103 -14.86 0.44 -14.10
CA LEU A 103 -14.89 0.85 -15.50
C LEU A 103 -15.66 -0.20 -16.31
N ARG A 104 -16.69 0.23 -17.03
CA ARG A 104 -17.54 -0.66 -17.85
C ARG A 104 -17.31 -0.40 -19.33
N GLY A 105 -17.50 -1.44 -20.13
CA GLY A 105 -17.35 -1.35 -21.59
C GLY A 105 -15.89 -1.32 -22.07
N ILE A 106 -14.94 -1.74 -21.23
CA ILE A 106 -13.55 -1.94 -21.67
C ILE A 106 -13.52 -3.18 -22.58
N PRO A 107 -13.08 -3.05 -23.84
CA PRO A 107 -12.97 -4.20 -24.72
C PRO A 107 -11.98 -5.26 -24.18
N ALA A 108 -12.23 -6.54 -24.46
CA ALA A 108 -11.41 -7.64 -23.95
C ALA A 108 -9.92 -7.49 -24.32
N GLN A 109 -9.63 -6.98 -25.52
CA GLN A 109 -8.27 -6.71 -26.00
C GLN A 109 -7.58 -5.55 -25.26
N ALA A 110 -8.35 -4.62 -24.70
CA ALA A 110 -7.85 -3.49 -23.91
C ALA A 110 -7.87 -3.79 -22.39
N TRP A 111 -8.01 -5.06 -21.98
CA TRP A 111 -8.10 -5.47 -20.58
C TRP A 111 -6.72 -5.57 -19.91
N HIS A 112 -6.07 -4.42 -19.77
CA HIS A 112 -4.75 -4.27 -19.15
C HIS A 112 -4.62 -2.92 -18.43
N LEU A 113 -3.66 -2.82 -17.51
CA LEU A 113 -3.47 -1.64 -16.66
C LEU A 113 -3.33 -0.35 -17.49
N SER A 114 -2.56 -0.37 -18.58
CA SER A 114 -2.32 0.83 -19.38
C SER A 114 -3.58 1.40 -20.06
N ALA A 115 -4.61 0.57 -20.32
CA ALA A 115 -5.88 1.09 -20.81
C ALA A 115 -6.63 1.85 -19.71
N ALA A 116 -6.63 1.33 -18.47
CA ALA A 116 -7.20 2.02 -17.33
C ALA A 116 -6.44 3.33 -17.01
N GLU A 117 -5.11 3.32 -17.10
CA GLU A 117 -4.29 4.53 -16.99
C GLU A 117 -4.63 5.55 -18.08
N HIS A 118 -4.90 5.08 -19.31
CA HIS A 118 -5.32 5.96 -20.40
C HIS A 118 -6.70 6.58 -20.17
N ILE A 119 -7.64 5.83 -19.58
CA ILE A 119 -8.99 6.31 -19.25
C ILE A 119 -8.91 7.35 -18.13
N LEU A 120 -8.25 7.02 -17.03
CA LEU A 120 -8.20 7.84 -15.82
C LEU A 120 -7.21 9.01 -15.93
N ARG A 121 -6.12 8.84 -16.66
CA ARG A 121 -4.99 9.78 -16.81
C ARG A 121 -4.64 10.46 -15.48
N ARG A 122 -4.50 11.79 -15.49
CA ARG A 122 -4.16 12.63 -14.34
C ARG A 122 -5.29 12.78 -13.31
N SER A 123 -6.49 12.26 -13.57
CA SER A 123 -7.63 12.44 -12.65
C SER A 123 -7.65 11.44 -11.51
N CYS A 124 -6.99 10.28 -11.66
CA CYS A 124 -6.90 9.25 -10.63
C CYS A 124 -5.63 8.43 -10.84
N TRP A 125 -4.80 8.35 -9.80
CA TRP A 125 -3.65 7.45 -9.73
C TRP A 125 -4.12 6.05 -9.35
N ILE A 126 -3.78 5.03 -10.14
CA ILE A 126 -4.20 3.65 -9.86
C ILE A 126 -3.30 3.06 -8.78
N GLU A 127 -3.88 2.65 -7.66
CA GLU A 127 -3.16 2.04 -6.55
C GLU A 127 -3.10 0.52 -6.71
N ARG A 128 -4.23 -0.11 -7.08
CA ARG A 128 -4.30 -1.57 -7.21
C ARG A 128 -5.41 -2.02 -8.15
N LEU A 129 -5.15 -3.06 -8.94
CA LEU A 129 -6.19 -3.79 -9.68
C LEU A 129 -6.88 -4.81 -8.77
N HIS A 130 -8.21 -4.88 -8.85
CA HIS A 130 -8.98 -5.88 -8.12
C HIS A 130 -8.62 -7.31 -8.59
N PRO A 131 -8.57 -8.32 -7.70
CA PRO A 131 -8.24 -9.70 -8.07
C PRO A 131 -9.05 -10.25 -9.25
N HIS A 132 -10.37 -9.98 -9.31
CA HIS A 132 -11.22 -10.38 -10.44
C HIS A 132 -10.84 -9.73 -11.78
N THR A 133 -10.36 -8.49 -11.76
CA THR A 133 -9.84 -7.80 -12.95
C THR A 133 -8.53 -8.44 -13.40
N ARG A 134 -7.65 -8.79 -12.44
CA ARG A 134 -6.36 -9.44 -12.70
C ARG A 134 -6.53 -10.85 -13.25
N SER A 135 -7.45 -11.63 -12.69
CA SER A 135 -7.74 -12.99 -13.14
C SER A 135 -8.56 -13.04 -14.43
N ARG A 136 -9.09 -11.90 -14.89
CA ARG A 136 -10.03 -11.81 -16.02
C ARG A 136 -11.26 -12.71 -15.83
N ALA A 137 -11.65 -12.97 -14.58
CA ALA A 137 -12.79 -13.82 -14.25
C ALA A 137 -14.13 -13.18 -14.65
N ASP A 138 -14.18 -11.84 -14.65
CA ASP A 138 -15.32 -11.04 -15.10
C ASP A 138 -14.82 -9.93 -16.02
N LEU A 139 -15.13 -10.04 -17.32
CA LEU A 139 -14.80 -9.03 -18.33
C LEU A 139 -15.91 -7.99 -18.54
N ALA A 140 -17.00 -8.03 -17.76
CA ALA A 140 -18.04 -7.01 -17.81
C ALA A 140 -17.61 -5.73 -17.08
N THR A 141 -16.78 -5.86 -16.04
CA THR A 141 -16.39 -4.74 -15.16
C THR A 141 -14.91 -4.77 -14.80
N PHE A 142 -14.19 -3.71 -15.16
CA PHE A 142 -12.78 -3.54 -14.81
C PHE A 142 -12.70 -2.76 -13.50
N ARG A 143 -12.38 -3.46 -12.41
CA ARG A 143 -12.34 -2.92 -11.05
C ARG A 143 -10.92 -2.57 -10.61
N LEU A 144 -10.77 -1.42 -9.97
CA LEU A 144 -9.50 -0.95 -9.41
C LEU A 144 -9.72 0.00 -8.22
N SER A 145 -8.73 0.10 -7.35
CA SER A 145 -8.63 1.16 -6.34
C SER A 145 -7.60 2.20 -6.79
N GLY A 146 -7.84 3.46 -6.44
CA GLY A 146 -6.97 4.56 -6.81
C GLY A 146 -7.10 5.77 -5.90
N ARG A 147 -6.23 6.75 -6.13
CA ARG A 147 -6.16 8.00 -5.37
C ARG A 147 -6.41 9.20 -6.28
N THR A 148 -7.21 10.15 -5.80
CA THR A 148 -7.53 11.37 -6.54
C THR A 148 -7.55 12.58 -5.63
N HIS A 149 -7.13 13.74 -6.13
CA HIS A 149 -7.30 15.00 -5.41
C HIS A 149 -8.76 15.50 -5.40
N ASP A 150 -9.57 15.08 -6.38
CA ASP A 150 -10.96 15.50 -6.53
C ASP A 150 -11.79 14.38 -7.19
N PRO A 151 -12.60 13.63 -6.43
CA PRO A 151 -13.49 12.60 -6.95
C PRO A 151 -14.48 13.11 -7.99
N ALA A 152 -14.90 14.38 -7.92
CA ALA A 152 -15.81 14.96 -8.90
C ALA A 152 -15.14 15.16 -10.27
N GLY A 153 -13.80 15.29 -10.30
CA GLY A 153 -12.98 15.42 -11.51
C GLY A 153 -12.61 14.10 -12.19
N ILE A 154 -12.96 12.95 -11.62
CA ILE A 154 -12.73 11.65 -12.26
C ILE A 154 -13.52 11.58 -13.57
N ARG A 155 -12.83 11.22 -14.65
CA ARG A 155 -13.49 11.05 -15.94
C ARG A 155 -14.56 9.96 -15.89
N ARG A 156 -15.76 10.32 -16.36
CA ARG A 156 -16.90 9.42 -16.46
C ARG A 156 -16.94 8.61 -17.76
N ALA A 157 -16.18 9.05 -18.77
CA ALA A 157 -16.08 8.39 -20.07
C ALA A 157 -14.72 8.70 -20.73
N ALA A 158 -14.24 7.79 -21.56
CA ALA A 158 -13.07 7.97 -22.41
C ALA A 158 -13.24 7.15 -23.70
N ALA A 159 -12.67 7.63 -24.79
CA ALA A 159 -12.53 6.84 -26.02
C ALA A 159 -11.24 6.03 -25.95
N LEU A 160 -11.33 4.74 -26.28
CA LEU A 160 -10.19 3.87 -26.49
C LEU A 160 -10.10 3.56 -27.99
N GLU A 161 -9.01 3.96 -28.62
CA GLU A 161 -8.68 3.49 -29.96
C GLU A 161 -8.04 2.10 -29.83
N VAL A 162 -8.69 1.10 -30.41
CA VAL A 162 -8.13 -0.24 -30.52
C VAL A 162 -7.62 -0.39 -31.95
N VAL A 163 -6.31 -0.50 -32.10
CA VAL A 163 -5.63 -0.80 -33.37
C VAL A 163 -5.38 -2.30 -33.48
#